data_AF-A0AA40IBI9-F1
#
_entry.id   AF-A0AA40IBI9-F1
#
_cell.length_a   1.000
_cell.length_b   1.000
_cell.length_c   1.000
_cell.angle_alpha   90.00
_cell.angle_beta   90.00
_cell.angle_gamma   90.00
#
_symmetry.space_group_name_H-M   'P 1'
#
loop_
_entity.id
_entity.type
_entity.pdbx_description
1 polymer ?
#
loop_
_entity_poly.entity_id
_entity_poly.type
_entity_poly.pdbx_seq_one_letter_code
_entity_poly.pdbx_strand_id
1 'polypeptide(L)'
;MATLSRRTSTPMPLASKRPLPKDPSLEVWSKKKSLVSPLSLSRHFVEGSIIRITMENFLTYDICEVCPEPHLNMIIGANGMGKFSIVEDVPEAWLKLFRSSGNLVITREIDVAKNQSFWFINKKSTTQKVVEEQVAALNIQVGNLCQFLPKDKVGEFAKLSKIELLEATEKSIGTPEMHRYHCELKNFREKEKQLETSCKEKTKCLEKMVQMNERYK
;
A
#
# COMPACT_ATOMS: atom_id res chain seq x y z
N MET A 1 44.15 -36.91 34.25
CA MET A 1 43.19 -36.62 35.34
C MET A 1 43.25 -35.13 35.66
N ALA A 2 42.11 -34.54 36.05
CA ALA A 2 41.84 -33.14 36.42
C ALA A 2 41.48 -32.19 35.25
N THR A 3 40.42 -31.37 35.25
CA THR A 3 39.16 -31.23 36.02
C THR A 3 38.30 -30.20 35.27
N LEU A 4 37.00 -30.45 35.08
CA LEU A 4 36.05 -29.46 34.54
C LEU A 4 35.74 -28.39 35.60
N SER A 5 35.84 -27.11 35.26
CA SER A 5 35.36 -25.99 36.08
C SER A 5 34.02 -25.47 35.56
N ARG A 6 33.01 -25.60 36.42
CA ARG A 6 31.59 -25.25 36.23
C ARG A 6 31.41 -23.75 36.51
N ARG A 7 31.11 -22.93 35.49
CA ARG A 7 30.67 -21.55 35.70
C ARG A 7 29.16 -21.51 35.94
N THR A 8 28.80 -21.05 37.12
CA THR A 8 27.45 -20.73 37.57
C THR A 8 26.92 -19.49 36.83
N SER A 9 25.75 -19.61 36.21
CA SER A 9 25.01 -18.50 35.61
C SER A 9 24.20 -17.78 36.70
N THR A 10 24.53 -16.53 36.98
CA THR A 10 23.69 -15.62 37.77
C THR A 10 22.49 -15.13 36.93
N PRO A 11 21.27 -14.98 37.49
CA PRO A 11 20.16 -14.37 36.78
C PRO A 11 20.34 -12.84 36.69
N MET A 12 20.19 -12.27 35.49
CA MET A 12 20.11 -10.82 35.28
C MET A 12 18.79 -10.28 35.83
N PRO A 13 18.76 -9.09 36.47
CA PRO A 13 17.54 -8.50 36.97
C PRO A 13 16.70 -7.89 35.83
N LEU A 14 15.37 -8.04 35.95
CA LEU A 14 14.36 -7.49 35.04
C LEU A 14 14.45 -5.96 35.03
N ALA A 15 14.78 -5.35 33.88
CA ALA A 15 14.88 -3.91 33.74
C ALA A 15 13.50 -3.24 33.97
N SER A 16 13.42 -2.35 34.95
CA SER A 16 12.23 -1.52 35.17
C SER A 16 12.08 -0.49 34.03
N LYS A 17 10.88 -0.44 33.44
CA LYS A 17 10.54 0.56 32.40
C LYS A 17 10.67 1.96 33.01
N ARG A 18 11.60 2.78 32.49
CA ARG A 18 11.76 4.18 32.89
C ARG A 18 10.63 5.03 32.27
N PRO A 19 9.97 5.92 33.04
CA PRO A 19 9.08 6.92 32.46
C PRO A 19 9.88 7.95 31.64
N LEU A 20 9.29 8.42 30.54
CA LEU A 20 9.85 9.49 29.70
C LEU A 20 10.05 10.79 30.49
N PRO A 21 11.13 11.56 30.22
CA PRO A 21 11.20 12.97 30.60
C PRO A 21 10.04 13.72 29.92
N LYS A 22 9.28 14.49 30.69
CA LYS A 22 8.22 15.34 30.14
C LYS A 22 8.89 16.50 29.39
N ASP A 23 8.86 16.45 28.06
CA ASP A 23 9.33 17.55 27.20
C ASP A 23 8.33 18.72 27.29
N PRO A 24 8.74 19.92 27.73
CA PRO A 24 7.89 21.12 27.81
C PRO A 24 7.29 21.55 26.46
N SER A 25 7.85 21.09 25.33
CA SER A 25 7.34 21.41 23.98
C SER A 25 6.04 20.67 23.61
N LEU A 26 5.71 19.57 24.28
CA LEU A 26 4.47 18.80 24.06
C LEU A 26 3.22 19.46 24.67
N GLU A 27 3.39 20.34 25.66
CA GLU A 27 2.29 21.13 26.22
C GLU A 27 1.81 22.23 25.26
N VAL A 28 2.71 22.75 24.41
CA VAL A 28 2.38 23.79 23.43
C VAL A 28 1.50 23.21 22.31
N TRP A 29 1.73 21.96 21.91
CA TRP A 29 0.95 21.31 20.84
C TRP A 29 -0.45 20.86 21.29
N SER A 30 -0.61 20.55 22.58
CA SER A 30 -1.90 20.08 23.13
C SER A 30 -2.97 21.17 23.17
N LYS A 31 -2.59 22.46 23.27
CA LYS A 31 -3.54 23.59 23.32
C LYS A 31 -4.17 23.96 21.96
N LYS A 32 -3.68 23.43 20.83
CA LYS A 32 -4.28 23.65 19.49
C LYS A 32 -5.28 22.56 19.07
N LYS A 33 -5.50 21.51 19.87
CA LYS A 33 -6.41 20.39 19.54
C LYS A 33 -7.90 20.70 19.69
N SER A 34 -8.30 21.82 20.31
CA SER A 34 -9.72 22.21 20.38
C SER A 34 -10.03 23.28 19.34
N LEU A 35 -11.00 23.00 18.47
CA LEU A 35 -11.57 23.88 17.43
C LEU A 35 -10.91 23.76 16.04
N VAL A 36 -10.89 22.55 15.47
CA VAL A 36 -10.87 22.41 14.00
C VAL A 36 -12.22 21.85 13.59
N SER A 37 -13.06 22.71 13.00
CA SER A 37 -14.37 22.33 12.48
C SER A 37 -14.21 21.26 11.38
N PRO A 38 -15.14 20.30 11.24
CA PRO A 38 -15.10 19.31 10.15
C PRO A 38 -14.97 19.93 8.75
N LEU A 39 -15.44 21.17 8.57
CA LEU A 39 -15.41 21.93 7.32
C LEU A 39 -14.04 22.51 6.94
N SER A 40 -13.05 22.57 7.83
CA SER A 40 -11.70 23.08 7.48
C SER A 40 -10.70 21.97 7.12
N LEU A 41 -11.02 20.70 7.41
CA LEU A 41 -10.19 19.55 7.06
C LEU A 41 -10.17 19.31 5.54
N SER A 42 -11.27 19.67 4.85
CA SER A 42 -11.45 19.46 3.40
C SER A 42 -10.58 20.35 2.51
N ARG A 43 -9.95 21.40 3.04
CA ARG A 43 -9.11 22.30 2.23
C ARG A 43 -7.72 21.76 1.96
N HIS A 44 -7.28 20.72 2.66
CA HIS A 44 -5.89 20.26 2.59
C HIS A 44 -5.71 18.77 2.31
N PHE A 45 -6.66 17.91 2.71
CA PHE A 45 -6.57 16.47 2.43
C PHE A 45 -7.24 16.13 1.10
N VAL A 46 -6.56 15.32 0.29
CA VAL A 46 -7.14 14.69 -0.89
C VAL A 46 -7.87 13.41 -0.49
N GLU A 47 -8.87 13.01 -1.28
CA GLU A 47 -9.57 11.75 -1.07
C GLU A 47 -8.58 10.57 -1.03
N GLY A 48 -8.74 9.68 -0.06
CA GLY A 48 -7.80 8.59 0.23
C GLY A 48 -6.67 8.93 1.20
N SER A 49 -6.50 10.20 1.59
CA SER A 49 -5.44 10.57 2.56
C SER A 49 -5.61 9.88 3.91
N ILE A 50 -4.51 9.41 4.50
CA ILE A 50 -4.51 8.85 5.85
C ILE A 50 -4.56 10.00 6.86
N ILE A 51 -5.64 10.10 7.63
CA ILE A 51 -5.82 11.13 8.66
C ILE A 51 -5.30 10.64 10.02
N ARG A 52 -5.44 9.35 10.29
CA ARG A 52 -5.06 8.75 11.56
C ARG A 52 -4.75 7.28 11.43
N ILE A 53 -3.72 6.85 12.14
CA ILE A 53 -3.38 5.46 12.40
C ILE A 53 -3.34 5.30 13.92
N THR A 54 -4.08 4.34 14.44
CA THR A 54 -4.03 3.94 15.84
C THR A 54 -3.69 2.46 15.89
N MET A 55 -2.78 2.08 16.77
CA MET A 55 -2.30 0.71 16.94
C MET A 55 -2.26 0.41 18.43
N GLU A 56 -2.76 -0.74 18.83
CA GLU A 56 -2.68 -1.23 20.21
C GLU A 56 -1.80 -2.47 20.29
N ASN A 57 -1.10 -2.62 21.43
CA ASN A 57 -0.15 -3.72 21.69
C ASN A 57 0.91 -3.87 20.60
N PHE A 58 1.50 -2.74 20.19
CA PHE A 58 2.47 -2.66 19.11
C PHE A 58 3.91 -2.62 19.62
N LEU A 59 4.69 -3.69 19.36
CA LEU A 59 6.06 -3.86 19.85
C LEU A 59 6.17 -3.63 21.37
N THR A 60 6.82 -2.54 21.79
CA THR A 60 7.02 -2.15 23.19
C THR A 60 5.94 -1.19 23.69
N TYR A 61 5.06 -0.74 22.81
CA TYR A 61 4.05 0.28 23.09
C TYR A 61 2.69 -0.36 23.34
N ASP A 62 2.05 0.08 24.42
CA ASP A 62 0.69 -0.34 24.74
C ASP A 62 -0.31 0.29 23.74
N ILE A 63 -0.11 1.57 23.40
CA ILE A 63 -0.92 2.30 22.41
C ILE A 63 0.00 3.25 21.62
N CYS A 64 -0.15 3.28 20.30
CA CYS A 64 0.51 4.21 19.40
C CYS A 64 -0.52 4.91 18.50
N GLU A 65 -0.50 6.25 18.48
CA GLU A 65 -1.35 7.06 17.61
C GLU A 65 -0.49 7.98 16.74
N VAL A 66 -0.73 7.93 15.42
CA VAL A 66 -0.08 8.77 14.42
C VAL A 66 -1.17 9.55 13.67
N CYS A 67 -1.01 10.87 13.56
CA CYS A 67 -1.89 11.74 12.79
C CYS A 67 -1.07 12.44 11.70
N PRO A 68 -1.00 11.86 10.48
CA PRO A 68 -0.23 12.44 9.39
C PRO A 68 -0.83 13.76 8.89
N GLU A 69 0.03 14.66 8.43
CA GLU A 69 -0.33 15.87 7.68
C GLU A 69 -0.49 15.57 6.18
N PRO A 70 -1.18 16.40 5.39
CA PRO A 70 -1.57 16.09 4.01
C PRO A 70 -0.45 15.92 2.99
N HIS A 71 0.77 16.38 3.30
CA HIS A 71 1.87 16.43 2.33
C HIS A 71 2.95 15.42 2.70
N LEU A 72 4.05 15.90 3.29
CA LEU A 72 5.18 15.07 3.64
C LEU A 72 5.16 14.77 5.13
N ASN A 73 5.22 13.48 5.46
CA ASN A 73 5.39 13.00 6.82
C ASN A 73 6.70 12.22 6.89
N MET A 74 7.51 12.46 7.93
CA MET A 74 8.78 11.78 8.12
C MET A 74 8.82 11.10 9.50
N ILE A 75 8.92 9.77 9.50
CA ILE A 75 9.14 8.99 10.72
C ILE A 75 10.65 8.85 10.94
N ILE A 76 11.13 9.31 12.09
CA ILE A 76 12.54 9.28 12.50
C ILE A 76 12.64 8.46 13.79
N GLY A 77 13.66 7.61 13.88
CA GLY A 77 13.93 6.82 15.08
C GLY A 77 15.25 6.08 14.94
N ALA A 78 15.85 5.74 16.08
CA ALA A 78 17.04 4.88 16.13
C ALA A 78 16.71 3.47 15.60
N ASN A 79 17.75 2.76 15.15
CA ASN A 79 17.60 1.38 14.68
C ASN A 79 16.98 0.51 15.77
N GLY A 80 15.96 -0.28 15.41
CA GLY A 80 15.24 -1.16 16.34
C GLY A 80 14.08 -0.51 17.10
N MET A 81 13.81 0.80 16.95
CA MET A 81 12.66 1.45 17.61
C MET A 81 11.32 1.30 16.88
N GLY A 82 11.19 0.32 15.99
CA GLY A 82 9.93 0.04 15.30
C GLY A 82 9.58 0.96 14.13
N LYS A 83 10.52 1.79 13.63
CA LYS A 83 10.29 2.65 12.45
C LYS A 83 9.79 1.87 11.23
N PHE A 84 10.35 0.69 10.99
CA PHE A 84 9.90 -0.21 9.92
C PHE A 84 8.76 -1.13 10.36
N SER A 85 8.64 -1.38 11.66
CA SER A 85 7.63 -2.26 12.22
C SER A 85 6.24 -1.66 12.26
N ILE A 86 6.04 -0.35 12.06
CA ILE A 86 4.67 0.22 11.87
C ILE A 86 3.91 -0.49 10.73
N VAL A 87 4.65 -1.19 9.88
CA VAL A 87 4.18 -1.99 8.74
C VAL A 87 4.04 -3.49 9.09
N GLU A 88 4.45 -3.93 10.29
CA GLU A 88 4.50 -5.33 10.73
C GLU A 88 3.34 -5.69 11.68
N ASP A 89 3.13 -6.98 11.90
CA ASP A 89 1.98 -7.60 12.58
C ASP A 89 1.51 -6.86 13.85
N VAL A 90 0.49 -6.02 13.69
CA VAL A 90 -0.21 -5.33 14.78
C VAL A 90 -1.45 -6.15 15.16
N PRO A 91 -1.61 -6.56 16.44
CA PRO A 91 -2.80 -7.28 16.89
C PRO A 91 -4.08 -6.49 16.63
N GLU A 92 -4.08 -5.18 16.88
CA GLU A 92 -5.26 -4.34 16.65
C GLU A 92 -4.84 -2.99 16.06
N ALA A 93 -5.40 -2.67 14.89
CA ALA A 93 -5.09 -1.45 14.17
C ALA A 93 -6.37 -0.77 13.64
N TRP A 94 -6.42 0.56 13.78
CA TRP A 94 -7.44 1.44 13.23
C TRP A 94 -6.82 2.42 12.26
N LEU A 95 -7.36 2.44 11.05
CA LEU A 95 -6.95 3.35 9.99
C LEU A 95 -8.13 4.25 9.64
N LYS A 96 -7.94 5.57 9.70
CA LYS A 96 -8.94 6.55 9.28
C LYS A 96 -8.48 7.25 8.02
N LEU A 97 -9.25 7.06 6.95
CA LEU A 97 -9.02 7.63 5.63
C LEU A 97 -9.99 8.79 5.37
N PHE A 98 -9.49 9.84 4.71
CA PHE A 98 -10.28 10.97 4.27
C PHE A 98 -11.12 10.61 3.06
N ARG A 99 -12.40 10.99 3.10
CA ARG A 99 -13.33 10.84 1.99
C ARG A 99 -14.36 11.97 2.03
N SER A 100 -14.68 12.53 0.88
CA SER A 100 -15.57 13.70 0.74
C SER A 100 -17.00 13.42 1.25
N SER A 101 -17.50 12.19 1.11
CA SER A 101 -18.81 11.75 1.60
C SER A 101 -18.84 11.37 3.08
N GLY A 102 -17.69 11.38 3.75
CA GLY A 102 -17.53 10.97 5.15
C GLY A 102 -16.38 9.99 5.32
N ASN A 103 -15.50 10.29 6.28
CA ASN A 103 -14.28 9.53 6.55
C ASN A 103 -14.55 8.02 6.64
N LEU A 104 -13.66 7.23 6.04
CA LEU A 104 -13.69 5.77 6.09
C LEU A 104 -12.82 5.33 7.26
N VAL A 105 -13.38 4.54 8.19
CA VAL A 105 -12.61 3.92 9.28
C VAL A 105 -12.52 2.43 9.00
N ILE A 106 -11.29 1.93 8.83
CA ILE A 106 -10.98 0.52 8.68
C ILE A 106 -10.34 0.03 9.97
N THR A 107 -10.83 -1.07 10.51
CA THR A 107 -10.24 -1.74 11.67
C THR A 107 -9.87 -3.16 11.27
N ARG A 108 -8.66 -3.57 11.68
CA ARG A 108 -8.20 -4.95 11.58
C ARG A 108 -7.82 -5.43 12.97
N GLU A 109 -8.37 -6.57 13.34
CA GLU A 109 -8.04 -7.29 14.58
C GLU A 109 -7.47 -8.66 14.17
N ILE A 110 -6.33 -9.02 14.75
CA ILE A 110 -5.61 -10.27 14.48
C ILE A 110 -5.61 -11.09 15.76
N ASP A 111 -6.30 -12.21 15.73
CA ASP A 111 -6.17 -13.24 16.75
C ASP A 111 -4.93 -14.08 16.41
N VAL A 112 -3.80 -13.74 17.05
CA VAL A 112 -2.51 -14.41 16.84
C VAL A 112 -2.58 -15.90 17.24
N ALA A 113 -3.39 -16.24 18.26
CA ALA A 113 -3.51 -17.61 18.73
C ALA A 113 -4.27 -18.49 17.72
N LYS A 114 -5.29 -17.93 17.05
CA LYS A 114 -6.07 -18.64 16.04
C LYS A 114 -5.56 -18.41 14.61
N ASN A 115 -4.55 -17.56 14.43
CA ASN A 115 -4.07 -17.09 13.13
C ASN A 115 -5.22 -16.59 12.22
N GLN A 116 -6.15 -15.83 12.80
CA GLN A 116 -7.32 -15.30 12.11
C GLN A 116 -7.31 -13.77 12.13
N SER A 117 -7.84 -13.16 11.06
CA SER A 117 -8.00 -11.71 10.98
C SER A 117 -9.47 -11.35 10.80
N PHE A 118 -9.93 -10.41 11.62
CA PHE A 118 -11.26 -9.84 11.59
C PHE A 118 -11.16 -8.41 11.03
N TRP A 119 -12.07 -8.07 10.14
CA TRP A 119 -12.06 -6.80 9.43
C TRP A 119 -13.37 -6.07 9.67
N PHE A 120 -13.28 -4.76 9.87
CA PHE A 120 -14.43 -3.90 10.06
C PHE A 120 -14.29 -2.62 9.25
N ILE A 121 -15.40 -2.17 8.66
CA ILE A 121 -15.51 -0.86 8.03
C ILE A 121 -16.59 -0.08 8.76
N ASN A 122 -16.24 1.09 9.28
CA ASN A 122 -17.14 1.95 10.07
C ASN A 122 -17.88 1.16 11.17
N LYS A 123 -17.13 0.31 11.89
CA LYS A 123 -17.61 -0.60 12.96
C LYS A 123 -18.51 -1.76 12.50
N LYS A 124 -18.74 -1.95 11.21
CA LYS A 124 -19.48 -3.10 10.67
C LYS A 124 -18.51 -4.17 10.23
N SER A 125 -18.74 -5.42 10.65
CA SER A 125 -17.92 -6.56 10.22
C SER A 125 -18.01 -6.75 8.71
N THR A 126 -16.86 -7.04 8.10
CA THR A 126 -16.72 -7.22 6.65
C THR A 126 -15.61 -8.23 6.35
N THR A 127 -15.42 -8.52 5.06
CA THR A 127 -14.31 -9.34 4.57
C THR A 127 -13.15 -8.49 4.09
N GLN A 128 -11.94 -9.06 4.07
CA GLN A 128 -10.74 -8.43 3.50
C GLN A 128 -10.98 -7.94 2.06
N LYS A 129 -11.66 -8.75 1.24
CA LYS A 129 -11.96 -8.41 -0.16
C LYS A 129 -12.73 -7.09 -0.30
N VAL A 130 -13.74 -6.88 0.54
CA VAL A 130 -14.52 -5.64 0.52
C VAL A 130 -13.68 -4.45 1.00
N VAL A 131 -12.77 -4.65 1.95
CA VAL A 131 -11.81 -3.62 2.37
C VAL A 131 -10.91 -3.23 1.21
N GLU A 132 -10.35 -4.22 0.50
CA GLU A 132 -9.50 -3.99 -0.68
C GLU A 132 -10.24 -3.23 -1.79
N GLU A 133 -11.51 -3.57 -2.05
CA GLU A 133 -12.35 -2.85 -3.02
C GLU A 133 -12.59 -1.38 -2.60
N GLN A 134 -12.85 -1.12 -1.32
CA GLN A 134 -13.04 0.24 -0.80
C GLN A 134 -11.75 1.06 -0.81
N VAL A 135 -10.61 0.44 -0.51
CA VAL A 135 -9.29 1.08 -0.54
C VAL A 135 -8.88 1.38 -2.00
N ALA A 136 -9.14 0.44 -2.93
CA ALA A 136 -8.91 0.65 -4.35
C ALA A 136 -9.78 1.78 -4.93
N ALA A 137 -11.04 1.91 -4.48
CA ALA A 137 -11.91 3.00 -4.87
C ALA A 137 -11.40 4.39 -4.43
N LEU A 138 -10.52 4.44 -3.43
CA LEU A 138 -9.82 5.65 -2.98
C LEU A 138 -8.48 5.86 -3.70
N ASN A 139 -8.22 5.13 -4.81
CA ASN A 139 -6.97 5.12 -5.56
C ASN A 139 -5.73 4.71 -4.75
N ILE A 140 -5.93 3.96 -3.67
CA ILE A 140 -4.84 3.43 -2.86
C ILE A 140 -4.55 2.00 -3.34
N GLN A 141 -3.33 1.78 -3.82
CA GLN A 141 -2.89 0.49 -4.38
C GLN A 141 -1.75 -0.07 -3.55
N VAL A 142 -2.09 -0.85 -2.52
CA VAL A 142 -1.10 -1.46 -1.60
C VAL A 142 -0.12 -2.39 -2.32
N GLY A 143 -0.56 -3.03 -3.42
CA GLY A 143 0.29 -3.90 -4.23
C GLY A 143 1.22 -3.16 -5.21
N ASN A 144 1.07 -1.85 -5.37
CA ASN A 144 1.85 -1.08 -6.33
C ASN A 144 3.09 -0.49 -5.65
N LEU A 145 4.28 -0.94 -6.08
CA LEU A 145 5.56 -0.52 -5.50
C LEU A 145 5.84 0.99 -5.63
N CYS A 146 5.17 1.67 -6.57
CA CYS A 146 5.27 3.13 -6.73
C CYS A 146 4.56 3.90 -5.61
N GLN A 147 3.51 3.34 -4.99
CA GLN A 147 2.83 3.96 -3.83
C GLN A 147 3.34 3.40 -2.51
N PHE A 148 3.68 2.11 -2.46
CA PHE A 148 4.14 1.45 -1.27
C PHE A 148 5.41 0.65 -1.54
N LEU A 149 6.55 1.16 -1.05
CA LEU A 149 7.86 0.55 -1.25
C LEU A 149 8.36 -0.09 0.05
N PRO A 150 8.13 -1.39 0.28
CA PRO A 150 8.63 -2.06 1.46
C PRO A 150 10.14 -2.30 1.35
N LYS A 151 10.81 -2.32 2.50
CA LYS A 151 12.29 -2.31 2.61
C LYS A 151 12.96 -3.47 1.86
N ASP A 152 12.37 -4.65 1.92
CA ASP A 152 12.83 -5.88 1.27
C ASP A 152 12.61 -5.89 -0.24
N LYS A 153 11.65 -5.09 -0.75
CA LYS A 153 11.32 -5.03 -2.19
C LYS A 153 11.91 -3.84 -2.93
N VAL A 154 12.75 -3.02 -2.27
CA VAL A 154 13.47 -1.91 -2.93
C VAL A 154 14.29 -2.41 -4.12
N GLY A 155 14.89 -3.60 -4.01
CA GLY A 155 15.65 -4.22 -5.10
C GLY A 155 14.77 -4.69 -6.26
N GLU A 156 13.54 -5.13 -6.00
CA GLU A 156 12.58 -5.53 -7.05
C GLU A 156 12.12 -4.31 -7.84
N PHE A 157 11.83 -3.21 -7.16
CA PHE A 157 11.48 -1.95 -7.79
C PHE A 157 12.55 -1.47 -8.77
N ALA A 158 13.83 -1.59 -8.41
CA ALA A 158 14.94 -1.21 -9.28
C ALA A 158 15.12 -2.14 -10.50
N LYS A 159 14.55 -3.35 -10.47
CA LYS A 159 14.62 -4.33 -11.58
C LYS A 159 13.47 -4.18 -12.59
N LEU A 160 12.44 -3.40 -12.26
CA LEU A 160 11.30 -3.18 -13.15
C LEU A 160 11.77 -2.60 -14.49
N SER A 161 11.22 -3.11 -15.59
CA SER A 161 11.46 -2.54 -16.90
C SER A 161 10.82 -1.15 -17.01
N LYS A 162 11.29 -0.34 -17.97
CA LYS A 162 10.71 0.99 -18.23
C LYS A 162 9.21 0.93 -18.55
N ILE A 163 8.75 -0.17 -19.15
CA ILE A 163 7.34 -0.38 -19.52
C ILE A 163 6.52 -0.70 -18.27
N GLU A 164 7.00 -1.62 -17.42
CA GLU A 164 6.32 -1.96 -16.16
C GLU A 164 6.28 -0.77 -15.20
N LEU A 165 7.37 0.00 -15.13
CA LEU A 165 7.42 1.22 -14.32
C LEU A 165 6.41 2.27 -14.81
N LEU A 166 6.24 2.41 -16.13
CA LEU A 166 5.22 3.28 -16.70
C LEU A 166 3.82 2.83 -16.30
N GLU A 167 3.49 1.54 -16.46
CA GLU A 167 2.18 1.00 -16.07
C GLU A 167 1.90 1.15 -14.57
N ALA A 168 2.91 0.89 -13.73
CA ALA A 168 2.80 1.06 -12.29
C ALA A 168 2.57 2.53 -11.92
N THR A 169 3.22 3.46 -12.62
CA THR A 169 3.06 4.91 -12.44
C THR A 169 1.68 5.38 -12.88
N GLU A 170 1.22 4.96 -14.06
CA GLU A 170 -0.12 5.29 -14.59
C GLU A 170 -1.22 4.80 -13.65
N LYS A 171 -1.07 3.57 -13.12
CA LYS A 171 -2.01 3.05 -12.12
C LYS A 171 -1.95 3.86 -10.82
N SER A 172 -0.77 4.29 -10.39
CA SER A 172 -0.58 4.94 -9.08
C SER A 172 -0.99 6.42 -9.02
N ILE A 173 -0.67 7.17 -10.08
CA ILE A 173 -0.76 8.63 -10.11
C ILE A 173 -1.78 9.08 -11.16
N GLY A 174 -1.93 8.31 -12.24
CA GLY A 174 -2.85 8.61 -13.32
C GLY A 174 -4.31 8.49 -12.89
N THR A 175 -5.19 9.12 -13.66
CA THR A 175 -6.62 8.87 -13.49
C THR A 175 -6.94 7.42 -13.88
N PRO A 176 -7.98 6.79 -13.30
CA PRO A 176 -8.35 5.41 -13.64
C PRO A 176 -8.52 5.17 -15.16
N GLU A 177 -8.93 6.20 -15.90
CA GLU A 177 -9.09 6.15 -17.35
C GLU A 177 -7.76 6.10 -18.10
N MET A 178 -6.69 6.68 -17.57
CA MET A 178 -5.38 6.73 -18.22
C MET A 178 -4.85 5.33 -18.50
N HIS A 179 -4.84 4.47 -17.47
CA HIS A 179 -4.40 3.08 -17.64
C HIS A 179 -5.35 2.31 -18.57
N ARG A 180 -6.66 2.55 -18.48
CA ARG A 180 -7.65 1.94 -19.38
C ARG A 180 -7.37 2.27 -20.85
N TYR A 181 -7.14 3.54 -21.17
CA TYR A 181 -6.81 3.97 -22.53
C TYR A 181 -5.51 3.35 -23.02
N HIS A 182 -4.49 3.26 -22.16
CA HIS A 182 -3.26 2.57 -22.51
C HIS A 182 -3.51 1.09 -22.84
N CYS A 183 -4.32 0.37 -22.06
CA CYS A 183 -4.72 -1.01 -22.38
C CYS A 183 -5.51 -1.09 -23.69
N GLU A 184 -6.45 -0.17 -23.93
CA GLU A 184 -7.21 -0.12 -25.19
C GLU A 184 -6.30 0.10 -26.41
N LEU A 185 -5.30 0.98 -26.30
CA LEU A 185 -4.31 1.21 -27.37
C LEU A 185 -3.49 -0.04 -27.67
N LYS A 186 -3.06 -0.78 -26.64
CA LYS A 186 -2.37 -2.07 -26.84
C LYS A 186 -3.26 -3.06 -27.59
N ASN A 187 -4.53 -3.16 -27.20
CA ASN A 187 -5.51 -4.02 -27.87
C ASN A 187 -5.75 -3.61 -29.32
N PHE A 188 -5.83 -2.31 -29.62
CA PHE A 188 -5.94 -1.83 -31.00
C PHE A 188 -4.72 -2.19 -31.82
N ARG A 189 -3.51 -2.04 -31.27
CA ARG A 189 -2.27 -2.44 -31.95
C ARG A 189 -2.22 -3.93 -32.26
N GLU A 190 -2.72 -4.77 -31.35
CA GLU A 190 -2.81 -6.21 -31.58
C GLU A 190 -3.81 -6.56 -32.68
N LYS A 191 -5.00 -5.95 -32.66
CA LYS A 191 -6.01 -6.12 -33.71
C LYS A 191 -5.51 -5.65 -35.08
N GLU A 192 -4.82 -4.51 -35.13
CA GLU A 192 -4.19 -4.01 -36.35
C GLU A 192 -3.19 -5.02 -36.91
N LYS A 193 -2.33 -5.59 -36.06
CA LYS A 193 -1.34 -6.61 -36.46
C LYS A 193 -2.00 -7.90 -36.97
N GLN A 194 -3.11 -8.32 -36.35
CA GLN A 194 -3.88 -9.48 -36.80
C GLN A 194 -4.52 -9.23 -38.17
N LEU A 195 -5.12 -8.06 -38.38
CA LEU A 195 -5.69 -7.66 -39.66
C LEU A 195 -4.62 -7.55 -40.75
N GLU A 196 -3.46 -6.96 -40.44
CA GLU A 196 -2.35 -6.85 -41.38
C GLU A 196 -1.87 -8.24 -41.85
N THR A 197 -1.77 -9.20 -40.94
CA THR A 197 -1.44 -10.59 -41.26
C THR A 197 -2.50 -11.23 -42.15
N SER A 198 -3.78 -11.07 -41.80
CA SER A 198 -4.90 -11.61 -42.60
C SER A 198 -4.95 -11.00 -44.01
N CYS A 199 -4.70 -9.69 -44.14
CA CYS A 199 -4.60 -9.02 -45.43
C CYS A 199 -3.45 -9.60 -46.26
N LYS A 200 -2.25 -9.73 -45.68
CA LYS A 200 -1.09 -10.33 -46.37
C LYS A 200 -1.36 -11.75 -46.86
N GLU A 201 -2.05 -12.56 -46.06
CA GLU A 201 -2.44 -13.94 -46.43
C GLU A 201 -3.44 -13.96 -47.58
N LYS A 202 -4.49 -13.13 -47.51
CA LYS A 202 -5.50 -13.01 -48.57
C LYS A 202 -4.89 -12.51 -49.88
N THR A 203 -3.99 -11.52 -49.82
CA THR A 203 -3.28 -11.02 -51.00
C THR A 203 -2.44 -12.13 -51.65
N LYS A 204 -1.66 -12.88 -50.86
CA LYS A 204 -0.88 -14.03 -51.37
C LYS A 204 -1.76 -15.13 -51.96
N CYS A 205 -2.93 -15.38 -51.37
CA CYS A 205 -3.88 -16.37 -51.88
C CYS A 205 -4.48 -15.92 -53.22
N LEU A 206 -4.86 -14.64 -53.31
CA LEU A 206 -5.38 -14.03 -54.52
C LEU A 206 -4.37 -14.08 -55.66
N GLU A 207 -3.10 -13.74 -55.40
CA GLU A 207 -2.01 -13.82 -56.39
C GLU A 207 -1.86 -15.23 -56.96
N LYS A 208 -1.93 -16.27 -56.13
CA LYS A 208 -1.87 -17.67 -56.57
C LYS A 208 -3.06 -18.04 -57.47
N MET A 209 -4.26 -17.60 -57.12
CA MET A 209 -5.46 -17.87 -57.91
C MET A 209 -5.43 -17.17 -59.26
N VAL A 210 -4.96 -15.91 -59.30
CA VAL A 210 -4.78 -15.16 -60.56
C VAL A 210 -3.79 -15.88 -61.47
N GLN A 211 -2.63 -16.28 -60.95
CA GLN A 211 -1.65 -17.05 -61.72
C GLN A 211 -2.17 -18.40 -62.22
N MET A 212 -3.03 -19.08 -61.44
CA MET A 212 -3.66 -20.31 -61.92
C MET A 212 -4.63 -20.05 -63.07
N ASN A 213 -5.50 -19.05 -62.95
CA ASN A 213 -6.46 -18.71 -64.01
C ASN A 213 -5.75 -18.30 -65.32
N GLU A 214 -4.61 -17.61 -65.23
CA GLU A 214 -3.80 -17.28 -66.40
C GLU A 214 -3.22 -18.51 -67.10
N ARG A 215 -2.93 -19.59 -66.37
CA ARG A 215 -2.44 -20.86 -66.97
C ARG A 215 -3.51 -21.68 -67.67
N TYR A 216 -4.79 -21.45 -67.37
CA TYR A 216 -5.92 -22.16 -67.97
C TYR A 216 -6.57 -21.40 -69.14
N LYS A 217 -6.06 -20.22 -69.50
CA LYS A 217 -6.40 -19.49 -70.72
C LYS A 217 -5.40 -19.80 -71.83
#